data_AF-A0ABC8RJG4-F1
#
_entry.id   AF-A0ABC8RJG4-F1
#
_cell.length_a   1.000
_cell.length_b   1.000
_cell.length_c   1.000
_cell.angle_alpha   90.00
_cell.angle_beta   90.00
_cell.angle_gamma   90.00
#
_symmetry.space_group_name_H-M   'P 1'
#
loop_
_entity.id
_entity.type
_entity.pdbx_description
1 polymer ?
#
loop_
_entity_poly.entity_id
_entity_poly.type
_entity_poly.pdbx_seq_one_letter_code
_entity_poly.pdbx_strand_id
1 'polypeptide(L)'
;MSCQDISEALADPEGLSWQVLNSSWDRGLAVAGHNSVPIYDREGFMRIAETAKPRNDPDRRHFSFFTFQRPSPLVRRTICFSELEYFIKCMHGIVF
;
A
#
# COMPACT_ATOMS: atom_id res chain seq x y z
N MET A 1 -10.98 10.37 13.56
CA MET A 1 -10.65 9.13 14.29
C MET A 1 -9.19 9.21 14.63
N SER A 2 -8.88 9.26 15.92
CA SER A 2 -7.50 9.26 16.39
C SER A 2 -6.93 7.85 16.21
N CYS A 3 -5.62 7.70 16.07
CA CYS A 3 -4.98 6.37 16.02
C CYS A 3 -5.28 5.52 17.28
N GLN A 4 -5.70 6.14 18.38
CA GLN A 4 -6.10 5.47 19.62
C GLN A 4 -7.45 4.74 19.47
N ASP A 5 -8.39 5.24 18.66
CA ASP A 5 -9.71 4.60 18.49
C ASP A 5 -9.64 3.27 17.72
N ILE A 6 -8.57 3.05 16.93
CA ILE A 6 -8.37 1.82 16.16
C ILE A 6 -7.85 0.68 17.05
N SER A 7 -7.16 1.01 18.15
CA SER A 7 -6.59 0.01 19.07
C SER A 7 -7.62 -0.65 19.99
N GLU A 8 -8.79 -0.04 20.20
CA GLU A 8 -9.92 -0.65 20.92
C GLU A 8 -10.80 -1.54 20.03
N ALA A 9 -10.68 -1.40 18.71
CA ALA A 9 -11.33 -2.29 17.76
C ALA A 9 -10.45 -3.53 17.55
N LEU A 10 -11.06 -4.73 17.49
CA LEU A 10 -10.42 -5.97 17.06
C LEU A 10 -10.06 -5.95 15.55
N ALA A 11 -9.49 -4.83 15.07
CA ALA A 11 -9.24 -4.55 13.67
C ALA A 11 -7.94 -5.23 13.23
N ASP A 12 -8.06 -6.14 12.26
CA ASP A 12 -6.94 -6.76 11.55
C ASP A 12 -6.93 -6.31 10.08
N PRO A 13 -6.44 -5.08 9.79
CA PRO A 13 -6.41 -4.56 8.44
C PRO A 13 -5.46 -5.35 7.51
N GLU A 14 -4.40 -5.95 8.07
CA GLU A 14 -3.43 -6.74 7.32
C GLU A 14 -4.05 -8.09 6.90
N GLY A 15 -4.70 -8.79 7.83
CA GLY A 15 -5.42 -10.03 7.53
C GLY A 15 -6.58 -9.82 6.57
N LEU A 16 -7.34 -8.73 6.72
CA LEU A 16 -8.39 -8.37 5.76
C LEU A 16 -7.82 -8.14 4.35
N SER A 17 -6.74 -7.36 4.23
CA SER A 17 -6.07 -7.11 2.95
C SER A 17 -5.60 -8.44 2.35
N TRP A 18 -4.89 -9.26 3.13
CA TRP A 18 -4.42 -10.57 2.69
C TRP A 18 -5.56 -11.44 2.17
N GLN A 19 -6.67 -11.53 2.90
CA GLN A 19 -7.81 -12.36 2.52
C GLN A 19 -8.45 -11.91 1.21
N VAL A 20 -8.70 -10.60 1.08
CA VAL A 20 -9.36 -10.02 -0.11
C VAL A 20 -8.47 -10.17 -1.35
N LEU A 21 -7.19 -9.86 -1.22
CA LEU A 21 -6.23 -9.93 -2.31
C LEU A 21 -6.05 -11.37 -2.81
N ASN A 22 -5.76 -12.31 -1.90
CA ASN A 22 -5.56 -13.70 -2.27
C ASN A 22 -6.83 -14.30 -2.85
N SER A 23 -7.98 -14.04 -2.24
CA SER A 23 -9.25 -14.52 -2.79
C SER A 23 -9.49 -14.01 -4.20
N SER A 24 -9.20 -12.75 -4.49
CA SER A 24 -9.39 -12.16 -5.82
C SER A 24 -8.43 -12.75 -6.86
N TRP A 25 -7.15 -12.88 -6.51
CA TRP A 25 -6.13 -13.46 -7.37
C TRP A 25 -6.38 -14.96 -7.65
N ASP A 26 -6.87 -15.72 -6.66
CA ASP A 26 -7.24 -17.13 -6.85
C ASP A 26 -8.39 -17.30 -7.86
N ARG A 27 -9.22 -16.26 -8.09
CA ARG A 27 -10.25 -16.22 -9.14
C ARG A 27 -9.75 -15.58 -10.44
N GLY A 28 -8.47 -15.22 -10.55
CA GLY A 28 -7.90 -14.56 -11.72
C GLY A 28 -8.39 -13.12 -11.93
N LEU A 29 -8.89 -12.45 -10.88
CA LEU A 29 -9.34 -11.07 -10.98
C LEU A 29 -8.17 -10.09 -10.95
N ALA A 30 -8.27 -9.04 -11.75
CA ALA A 30 -7.40 -7.87 -11.66
C ALA A 30 -7.72 -7.09 -10.38
N VAL A 31 -6.69 -6.75 -9.61
CA VAL A 31 -6.83 -6.01 -8.36
C VAL A 31 -6.11 -4.68 -8.44
N ALA A 32 -6.72 -3.62 -7.92
CA ALA A 32 -6.13 -2.30 -7.82
C ALA A 32 -6.13 -1.82 -6.37
N GLY A 33 -5.17 -0.96 -6.03
CA GLY A 33 -5.00 -0.43 -4.69
C GLY A 33 -5.16 1.08 -4.59
N HIS A 34 -5.53 1.55 -3.42
CA HIS A 34 -5.39 2.95 -3.02
C HIS A 34 -5.02 3.01 -1.53
N ASN A 35 -4.31 4.07 -1.10
CA ASN A 35 -4.10 4.28 0.34
C ASN A 35 -5.35 4.91 0.97
N SER A 36 -5.72 4.44 2.17
CA SER A 36 -6.87 4.93 2.94
C SER A 36 -6.49 6.05 3.92
N VAL A 37 -5.25 6.02 4.43
CA VAL A 37 -4.71 6.98 5.39
C VAL A 37 -3.51 7.71 4.76
N PRO A 38 -3.35 9.02 5.02
CA PRO A 38 -2.15 9.77 4.63
C PRO A 38 -0.92 9.28 5.42
N ILE A 39 -0.24 8.25 4.91
CA ILE A 39 1.07 7.79 5.42
C ILE A 39 2.13 8.17 4.39
N TYR A 40 3.10 8.97 4.80
CA TYR A 40 4.12 9.57 3.91
C TYR A 40 5.55 9.30 4.35
N ASP A 41 5.74 8.35 5.26
CA ASP A 41 7.06 7.88 5.66
C ASP A 41 7.49 6.68 4.80
N ARG A 42 8.79 6.38 4.88
CA ARG A 42 9.41 5.27 4.17
C ARG A 42 8.75 3.94 4.49
N GLU A 43 8.41 3.72 5.76
CA GLU A 43 7.83 2.47 6.23
C GLU A 43 6.43 2.23 5.63
N GLY A 44 5.57 3.24 5.63
CA GLY A 44 4.26 3.16 5.00
C GLY A 44 4.36 2.88 3.50
N PHE A 45 5.26 3.56 2.80
CA PHE A 45 5.51 3.30 1.38
C PHE A 45 6.00 1.87 1.14
N MET A 46 6.91 1.36 1.96
CA MET A 46 7.39 -0.03 1.84
C MET A 46 6.28 -1.04 2.11
N ARG A 47 5.43 -0.82 3.12
CA ARG A 47 4.27 -1.70 3.40
C ARG A 47 3.28 -1.73 2.23
N ILE A 48 3.01 -0.57 1.62
CA ILE A 48 2.17 -0.50 0.41
C ILE A 48 2.82 -1.27 -0.74
N ALA A 49 4.12 -1.07 -0.99
CA ALA A 49 4.83 -1.74 -2.08
C ALA A 49 4.84 -3.27 -1.91
N GLU A 50 5.12 -3.77 -0.70
CA GLU A 50 5.09 -5.21 -0.41
C GLU A 50 3.68 -5.80 -0.56
N THR A 51 2.63 -5.06 -0.20
CA THR A 51 1.24 -5.49 -0.42
C THR A 51 0.87 -5.52 -1.90
N ALA A 52 1.27 -4.50 -2.64
CA ALA A 52 0.91 -4.35 -4.05
C ALA A 52 1.71 -5.25 -4.98
N LYS A 53 2.96 -5.58 -4.62
CA LYS A 53 3.87 -6.42 -5.39
C LYS A 53 4.83 -7.13 -4.44
N PRO A 54 4.42 -8.26 -3.83
CA PRO A 54 5.27 -8.95 -2.88
C PRO A 54 6.50 -9.52 -3.58
N ARG A 55 7.70 -9.21 -3.06
CA ARG A 55 8.97 -9.48 -3.77
C ARG A 55 9.25 -10.96 -4.03
N ASN A 56 8.81 -11.82 -3.12
CA ASN A 56 9.09 -13.26 -3.16
C ASN A 56 7.82 -14.10 -3.35
N ASP A 57 6.80 -13.54 -4.00
CA ASP A 57 5.56 -14.27 -4.25
C ASP A 57 5.77 -15.35 -5.33
N PRO A 58 5.64 -16.66 -4.99
CA PRO A 58 5.74 -17.73 -5.97
C PRO A 58 4.70 -17.61 -7.09
N ASP A 59 3.55 -17.02 -6.79
CA ASP A 59 2.43 -16.87 -7.72
C ASP A 59 2.53 -15.57 -8.56
N ARG A 60 3.57 -14.76 -8.33
CA ARG A 60 3.83 -13.49 -9.02
C ARG A 60 2.63 -12.54 -9.01
N ARG A 61 1.82 -12.58 -7.95
CA ARG A 61 0.64 -11.74 -7.79
C ARG A 61 1.08 -10.29 -7.61
N HIS A 62 0.32 -9.39 -8.22
CA HIS A 62 0.58 -7.96 -8.14
C HIS A 62 -0.69 -7.19 -8.46
N PHE A 63 -0.73 -5.93 -8.05
CA PHE A 63 -1.79 -5.01 -8.44
C PHE A 63 -1.62 -4.62 -9.90
N SER A 64 -2.74 -4.51 -10.61
CA SER A 64 -2.77 -3.99 -11.97
C SER A 64 -2.45 -2.49 -12.01
N PHE A 65 -2.88 -1.74 -11.01
CA PHE A 65 -2.49 -0.34 -10.80
C PHE A 65 -2.68 0.08 -9.34
N PHE A 66 -2.04 1.18 -8.96
CA PHE A 66 -2.19 1.81 -7.64
C PHE A 66 -2.51 3.29 -7.78
N THR A 67 -3.55 3.75 -7.10
CA THR A 67 -3.93 5.17 -7.05
C THR A 67 -3.47 5.77 -5.73
N PHE A 68 -2.46 6.62 -5.79
CA PHE A 68 -2.00 7.35 -4.61
C PHE A 68 -2.94 8.53 -4.31
N GLN A 69 -3.59 8.49 -3.15
CA GLN A 69 -4.47 9.55 -2.68
C GLN A 69 -3.66 10.84 -2.48
N ARG A 70 -4.10 11.90 -3.16
CA ARG A 70 -3.42 13.19 -3.12
C ARG A 70 -3.45 13.75 -1.68
N PRO A 71 -2.29 14.14 -1.13
CA PRO A 71 -2.21 14.81 0.16
C PRO A 71 -2.96 16.13 0.16
N SER A 72 -3.55 16.49 1.30
CA SER A 72 -4.12 17.83 1.45
C SER A 72 -3.01 18.90 1.26
N PRO A 73 -3.37 20.12 0.80
CA PRO A 73 -2.41 21.20 0.62
C PRO A 73 -1.47 21.47 1.80
N LEU A 74 -1.95 21.23 3.02
CA LEU A 74 -1.23 21.45 4.27
C LEU A 74 -0.14 20.38 4.50
N VAL A 75 -0.38 19.14 4.07
CA VAL A 75 0.54 18.00 4.27
C VAL A 75 1.49 17.83 3.08
N ARG A 76 1.21 18.44 1.93
CA ARG A 76 2.14 18.43 0.78
C ARG A 76 3.54 18.93 1.10
N ARG A 77 3.70 19.82 2.09
CA ARG A 77 5.01 20.37 2.49
C ARG A 77 5.86 19.39 3.31
N THR A 78 5.28 18.32 3.86
CA THR A 78 5.98 17.37 4.73
C THR A 78 6.34 16.06 4.02
N ILE A 79 5.94 15.89 2.76
CA ILE A 79 6.29 14.68 2.01
C ILE A 79 7.70 14.79 1.51
N CYS A 80 8.52 13.82 1.91
CA CYS A 80 9.85 13.68 1.37
C CYS A 80 9.75 13.14 -0.07
N PHE A 81 10.04 13.99 -1.07
CA PHE A 81 9.99 13.60 -2.48
C PHE A 81 10.88 12.39 -2.79
N SER A 82 12.01 12.21 -2.09
CA SER A 82 12.88 11.06 -2.29
C SER A 82 12.22 9.73 -1.86
N GLU A 83 11.40 9.74 -0.81
CA GLU A 83 10.67 8.55 -0.37
C GLU A 83 9.54 8.19 -1.34
N LEU A 84 8.85 9.21 -1.87
CA LEU A 84 7.86 9.01 -2.93
C LEU A 84 8.51 8.49 -4.22
N GLU A 85 9.68 9.00 -4.59
CA GLU A 85 10.45 8.53 -5.73
C GLU A 85 10.88 7.06 -5.54
N TYR A 86 11.39 6.72 -4.36
CA TYR A 86 11.74 5.34 -4.01
C TYR A 86 10.52 4.41 -4.10
N PHE A 87 9.38 4.83 -3.54
CA PHE A 87 8.11 4.10 -3.65
C PHE A 87 7.72 3.82 -5.10
N ILE A 88 7.74 4.84 -5.96
CA ILE A 88 7.40 4.71 -7.39
C ILE A 88 8.36 3.72 -8.07
N LYS A 89 9.66 3.79 -7.76
CA LYS A 89 10.67 2.86 -8.28
C LYS A 89 10.41 1.42 -7.85
N CYS A 90 10.02 1.19 -6.59
CA CYS A 90 9.64 -0.13 -6.09
C CYS A 90 8.39 -0.66 -6.81
N MET A 91 7.34 0.16 -6.96
CA MET A 91 6.10 -0.22 -7.66
C MET A 91 6.35 -0.61 -9.12
N HIS A 92 7.27 0.08 -9.79
CA HIS A 92 7.68 -0.24 -11.16
C HIS A 92 8.68 -1.41 -11.26
N GLY A 93 9.16 -1.95 -10.13
CA GLY A 93 10.18 -3.02 -10.13
C GLY A 93 11.56 -2.57 -10.60
N ILE A 94 11.86 -1.27 -10.49
CA ILE A 94 13.19 -0.71 -10.78
C ILE A 94 14.13 -0.97 -9.59
N VAL A 95 13.58 -1.03 -8.38
CA VAL A 95 14.33 -1.22 -7.13
C VAL A 95 13.67 -2.31 -6.28
N PHE A 96 14.50 -3.16 -5.66
CA PHE A 96 14.14 -4.23 -4.72
C PHE A 96 14.80 -4.02 -3.35
#